data_AF-A0A6G2V8A8-F1
#
_entry.id   AF-A0A6G2V8A8-F1
#
_cell.length_a   1.000
_cell.length_b   1.000
_cell.length_c   1.000
_cell.angle_alpha   90.00
_cell.angle_beta   90.00
_cell.angle_gamma   90.00
#
_symmetry.space_group_name_H-M   'P 1'
#
loop_
_entity.id
_entity.type
_entity.pdbx_description
1 polymer ?
#
loop_
_entity_poly.entity_id
_entity_poly.type
_entity_poly.pdbx_seq_one_letter_code
_entity_poly.pdbx_strand_id
1 'polypeptide(L)'
;SLLDWLGRPSVGFGVIHPGSARIISDTARALGLDAHDTRHSTATLADEGNLGGVSVLRILERTHAEPPPAGAEGITVAYGPGFATAALRGTWAA
;
A
#
# COMPACT_ATOMS: atom_id res chain seq x y z
N SER A 1 4.29 12.51 12.62
CA SER A 1 4.81 11.42 11.76
C SER A 1 3.66 10.82 10.95
N LEU A 2 3.94 9.96 9.95
CA LEU A 2 2.88 9.24 9.21
C LEU A 2 1.94 8.49 10.17
N LEU A 3 2.49 7.86 11.21
CA LEU A 3 1.74 7.13 12.23
C LEU A 3 0.84 8.05 13.07
N ASP A 4 1.31 9.25 13.43
CA ASP A 4 0.49 10.22 14.17
C ASP A 4 -0.68 10.74 13.34
N TRP A 5 -0.49 10.90 12.02
CA TRP A 5 -1.56 11.28 11.09
C TRP A 5 -2.58 10.16 10.89
N LEU A 6 -2.11 8.91 10.81
CA LEU A 6 -2.97 7.74 10.71
C LEU A 6 -3.81 7.49 11.96
N GLY A 7 -3.22 7.66 13.14
CA GLY A 7 -3.78 7.18 14.39
C GLY A 7 -3.64 5.65 14.52
N ARG A 8 -4.72 4.96 14.92
CA ARG A 8 -4.79 3.48 15.01
C ARG A 8 -5.98 2.87 14.24
N PRO A 9 -6.06 3.07 12.91
CA PRO A 9 -7.11 2.43 12.12
C PRO A 9 -6.80 0.95 11.94
N SER A 10 -7.80 0.09 12.03
CA SER A 10 -7.73 -1.26 11.46
C SER A 10 -7.80 -1.08 9.94
N VAL A 11 -6.71 -1.41 9.26
CA VAL A 11 -6.60 -1.30 7.81
C VAL A 11 -6.82 -2.69 7.22
N GLY A 12 -7.72 -2.82 6.27
CA GLY A 12 -8.08 -4.08 5.61
C GLY A 12 -7.43 -4.27 4.23
N PHE A 13 -6.64 -3.31 3.74
CA PHE A 13 -5.76 -3.46 2.58
C PHE A 13 -4.69 -2.36 2.50
N GLY A 14 -3.53 -2.70 1.93
CA GLY A 14 -2.42 -1.76 1.70
C GLY A 14 -2.03 -1.61 0.23
N VAL A 15 -1.90 -0.37 -0.23
CA VAL A 15 -1.29 -0.04 -1.52
C VAL A 15 0.03 0.67 -1.27
N ILE A 16 1.11 -0.10 -1.13
CA ILE A 16 2.44 0.42 -0.83
C ILE A 16 3.26 0.47 -2.11
N HIS A 17 3.78 1.65 -2.46
CA HIS A 17 4.67 1.82 -3.60
C HIS A 17 5.88 0.86 -3.48
N PRO A 18 6.11 -0.02 -4.47
CA PRO A 18 7.12 -1.05 -4.42
C PRO A 18 8.50 -0.49 -4.82
N GLY A 19 9.03 0.47 -4.07
CA GLY A 19 10.38 0.98 -4.32
C GLY A 19 11.47 -0.07 -4.07
N SER A 20 11.23 -0.97 -3.10
CA SER A 20 12.02 -2.16 -2.80
C SER A 20 11.24 -3.08 -1.85
N ALA A 21 11.67 -4.33 -1.70
CA ALA A 21 11.07 -5.27 -0.75
C ALA A 21 11.20 -4.77 0.71
N ARG A 22 12.28 -4.05 1.01
CA ARG A 22 12.49 -3.43 2.32
C ARG A 22 11.49 -2.31 2.58
N ILE A 23 11.21 -1.46 1.58
CA ILE A 23 10.19 -0.41 1.70
C ILE A 23 8.84 -1.04 2.02
N ILE A 24 8.42 -2.07 1.27
CA ILE A 24 7.14 -2.74 1.52
C ILE A 24 7.08 -3.31 2.94
N SER A 25 8.08 -4.09 3.34
CA SER A 25 8.09 -4.75 4.66
C SER A 25 8.23 -3.77 5.83
N ASP A 26 9.00 -2.69 5.69
CA ASP A 26 9.14 -1.67 6.72
C ASP A 26 7.84 -0.86 6.90
N THR A 27 7.19 -0.48 5.81
CA THR A 27 5.89 0.19 5.84
C THR A 27 4.81 -0.73 6.39
N ALA A 28 4.75 -1.99 5.95
CA ALA A 28 3.76 -2.97 6.44
C ALA A 28 3.84 -3.14 7.96
N ARG A 29 5.05 -3.35 8.48
CA ARG A 29 5.30 -3.50 9.92
C ARG A 29 4.91 -2.26 10.72
N ALA A 30 5.22 -1.07 10.20
CA ALA A 30 4.85 0.18 10.86
C ALA A 30 3.33 0.38 10.92
N LEU A 31 2.60 -0.13 9.93
CA LEU A 31 1.15 -0.01 9.81
C LEU A 31 0.37 -1.19 10.40
N GLY A 32 1.05 -2.23 10.89
CA GLY A 32 0.41 -3.45 11.40
C GLY A 32 -0.26 -4.30 10.32
N LEU A 33 0.19 -4.16 9.07
CA LEU A 33 -0.31 -4.92 7.92
C LEU A 33 0.39 -6.28 7.81
N ASP A 34 -0.35 -7.30 7.39
CA ASP A 34 0.18 -8.63 7.19
C ASP A 34 0.60 -8.90 5.71
N ALA A 35 0.96 -10.15 5.44
CA ALA A 35 1.35 -10.58 4.10
C ALA A 35 0.19 -10.56 3.09
N HIS A 36 -1.04 -10.78 3.55
CA HIS A 36 -2.24 -10.70 2.72
C HIS A 36 -2.54 -9.25 2.33
N ASP A 37 -2.44 -8.32 3.29
CA ASP A 37 -2.70 -6.89 3.07
C ASP A 37 -1.75 -6.26 2.04
N THR A 38 -0.54 -6.79 1.94
CA THR A 38 0.54 -6.25 1.09
C THR A 38 0.88 -7.14 -0.11
N ARG A 39 0.10 -8.21 -0.33
CA ARG A 39 0.37 -9.22 -1.37
C ARG A 39 0.50 -8.62 -2.76
N HIS A 40 -0.33 -7.64 -3.11
CA HIS A 40 -0.31 -7.01 -4.42
C HIS A 40 0.89 -6.08 -4.62
N SER A 41 1.34 -5.37 -3.57
CA SER A 41 2.59 -4.61 -3.60
C SER A 41 3.79 -5.54 -3.81
N THR A 42 3.85 -6.63 -3.06
CA THR A 42 4.93 -7.62 -3.14
C THR A 42 4.95 -8.32 -4.49
N ALA A 43 3.78 -8.74 -4.99
CA ALA A 43 3.68 -9.41 -6.29
C ALA A 43 4.01 -8.46 -7.45
N THR A 44 3.57 -7.18 -7.39
CA THR A 44 3.96 -6.19 -8.41
C THR A 44 5.48 -6.02 -8.46
N LEU A 45 6.15 -5.94 -7.30
CA LEU A 45 7.61 -5.86 -7.27
C LEU A 45 8.28 -7.11 -7.83
N ALA A 46 7.78 -8.30 -7.47
CA ALA A 46 8.36 -9.57 -7.88
C ALA A 46 8.19 -9.83 -9.39
N ASP A 47 7.01 -9.51 -9.93
CA ASP A 47 6.64 -9.82 -11.32
C ASP A 47 7.11 -8.73 -12.30
N GLU A 48 7.05 -7.47 -11.88
CA GLU A 48 7.17 -6.30 -12.78
C GLU A 48 8.28 -5.32 -12.34
N GLY A 49 8.85 -5.50 -11.15
CA GLY A 49 9.84 -4.59 -10.60
C GLY A 49 9.25 -3.26 -10.12
N ASN A 50 10.11 -2.26 -9.97
CA ASN A 50 9.68 -0.91 -9.63
C ASN A 50 9.35 -0.12 -10.91
N LEU A 51 8.06 0.07 -11.20
CA LEU A 51 7.57 0.82 -12.36
C LEU A 51 7.59 2.35 -12.12
N GLY A 52 8.10 2.81 -10.97
CA GLY A 52 7.97 4.19 -10.52
C GLY A 52 6.55 4.47 -9.99
N GLY A 53 6.10 5.72 -10.10
CA GLY A 53 4.82 6.18 -9.52
C GLY A 53 3.59 5.39 -10.00
N VAL A 54 3.61 4.89 -11.25
CA VAL A 54 2.50 4.11 -11.83
C VAL A 54 2.27 2.79 -11.09
N SER A 55 3.25 2.29 -10.33
CA SER A 55 3.11 1.06 -9.54
C SER A 55 1.92 1.11 -8.59
N VAL A 56 1.56 2.28 -8.06
CA VAL A 56 0.38 2.45 -7.19
C VAL A 56 -0.91 2.09 -7.94
N LEU A 57 -1.04 2.54 -9.19
CA LEU A 57 -2.19 2.23 -10.03
C LEU A 57 -2.22 0.75 -10.40
N ARG A 58 -1.06 0.16 -10.69
CA ARG A 58 -0.93 -1.27 -10.98
C ARG A 58 -1.34 -2.14 -9.79
N ILE A 59 -0.97 -1.73 -8.57
CA ILE A 59 -1.39 -2.41 -7.34
C ILE A 59 -2.90 -2.25 -7.13
N LEU A 60 -3.45 -1.06 -7.34
CA LEU A 60 -4.91 -0.84 -7.27
C LEU A 60 -5.68 -1.70 -8.27
N GLU A 61 -5.15 -1.88 -9.48
CA GLU A 61 -5.73 -2.79 -10.48
C GLU A 61 -5.76 -4.24 -9.98
N ARG A 62 -4.65 -4.73 -9.40
CA ARG A 62 -4.59 -6.08 -8.79
C ARG A 62 -5.56 -6.20 -7.61
N THR A 63 -5.62 -5.17 -6.75
CA THR A 63 -6.58 -5.10 -5.64
C THR A 63 -8.02 -5.08 -6.15
N HIS A 64 -8.32 -4.44 -7.27
CA HIS A 64 -9.66 -4.43 -7.84
C HIS A 64 -10.08 -5.79 -8.40
N ALA A 65 -9.13 -6.57 -8.93
CA ALA A 65 -9.38 -7.95 -9.39
C ALA A 65 -9.65 -8.92 -8.22
N GLU A 66 -9.09 -8.65 -7.04
CA GLU A 66 -9.33 -9.39 -5.79
C GLU A 66 -9.76 -8.43 -4.67
N PRO A 67 -10.99 -7.88 -4.74
CA PRO A 67 -11.39 -6.73 -3.92
C PRO A 67 -11.47 -7.08 -2.43
N PRO A 68 -11.04 -6.16 -1.55
CA PRO A 68 -11.39 -6.20 -0.14
C PRO A 68 -12.92 -6.12 0.04
N PRO A 69 -13.44 -6.46 1.24
CA PRO A 69 -14.84 -6.23 1.55
C PRO A 69 -15.26 -4.76 1.34
N ALA A 70 -16.48 -4.54 0.88
CA ALA A 70 -17.05 -3.20 0.81
C ALA A 70 -17.02 -2.55 2.22
N GLY A 71 -16.62 -1.28 2.28
CA GLY A 71 -16.42 -0.57 3.53
C GLY A 71 -15.06 -0.82 4.20
N ALA A 72 -14.18 -1.65 3.63
CA ALA A 72 -12.85 -1.85 4.19
C ALA A 72 -12.04 -0.54 4.14
N GLU A 73 -11.43 -0.16 5.25
CA GLU A 73 -10.50 0.96 5.32
C GLU A 73 -9.16 0.56 4.70
N GLY A 74 -8.58 1.45 3.90
CA GLY A 74 -7.33 1.22 3.19
C GLY A 74 -6.37 2.38 3.32
N ILE A 75 -5.09 2.06 3.09
CA ILE A 75 -4.03 3.06 3.02
C ILE A 75 -3.22 2.91 1.73
N THR A 76 -2.92 4.03 1.10
CA THR A 76 -1.91 4.10 0.04
C THR A 76 -0.71 4.88 0.55
N VAL A 77 0.50 4.37 0.34
CA VAL A 77 1.74 5.03 0.73
C VAL A 77 2.73 4.99 -0.43
N ALA A 78 3.27 6.16 -0.79
CA ALA A 78 4.30 6.30 -1.81
C ALA A 78 5.48 7.11 -1.31
N TYR A 79 6.66 6.76 -1.81
CA TYR A 79 7.93 7.40 -1.46
C TYR A 79 8.59 7.97 -2.72
N GLY A 80 9.09 9.20 -2.63
CA GLY A 80 9.78 9.88 -3.72
C GLY A 80 11.19 10.35 -3.33
N PRO A 81 11.98 10.84 -4.30
CA PRO A 81 13.29 11.43 -4.05
C PRO A 81 13.23 12.55 -2.99
N GLY A 82 14.28 12.68 -2.18
CA GLY A 82 14.35 13.71 -1.14
C GLY A 82 13.51 13.44 0.11
N PHE A 83 13.23 12.16 0.40
CA PHE A 83 12.43 11.69 1.56
C PHE A 83 10.97 12.16 1.57
N ALA A 84 10.44 12.60 0.42
CA ALA A 84 9.03 12.93 0.28
C ALA A 84 8.19 11.65 0.45
N THR A 85 7.17 11.73 1.30
CA THR A 85 6.17 10.67 1.49
C THR A 85 4.80 11.23 1.15
N ALA A 86 4.05 10.51 0.33
CA ALA A 86 2.64 10.77 0.09
C ALA A 86 1.82 9.62 0.70
N ALA A 87 0.73 9.96 1.39
CA ALA A 87 -0.17 8.98 1.96
C ALA A 87 -1.63 9.38 1.73
N LEU A 88 -2.46 8.39 1.45
CA LEU A 88 -3.90 8.53 1.30
C LEU A 88 -4.60 7.52 2.19
N ARG A 89 -5.71 7.94 2.78
CA ARG A 89 -6.69 7.04 3.40
C ARG A 89 -7.91 6.96 2.51
N GLY A 90 -8.52 5.80 2.45
CA GLY A 90 -9.76 5.61 1.70
C GLY A 90 -10.55 4.44 2.26
N THR A 91 -11.77 4.32 1.77
CA THR A 91 -12.67 3.22 2.07
C THR A 91 -12.97 2.53 0.74
N TRP A 92 -12.93 1.21 0.70
CA TRP A 92 -13.26 0.45 -0.49
C TRP A 92 -14.77 0.56 -0.77
N ALA A 93 -15.14 1.10 -1.92
CA ALA A 93 -16.52 1.16 -2.41
C ALA A 93 -16.62 0.28 -3.66
N ALA A 94 -17.59 -0.65 -3.63
CA ALA A 94 -17.92 -1.52 -4.75
C ALA A 94 -18.92 -0.81 -5.69
#